data_AF-A0AAU1XVP1-F1
#
_entry.id   AF-A0AAU1XVP1-F1
#
_cell.length_a   1.000
_cell.length_b   1.000
_cell.length_c   1.000
_cell.angle_alpha   90.00
_cell.angle_beta   90.00
_cell.angle_gamma   90.00
#
_symmetry.space_group_name_H-M   'P 1'
#
loop_
_entity.id
_entity.type
_entity.pdbx_description
1 polymer ?
#
loop_
_entity_poly.entity_id
_entity_poly.type
_entity_poly.pdbx_seq_one_letter_code
_entity_poly.pdbx_strand_id
1 'polypeptide(L)'
;MTTIANPTWVIEQLRKFVQMTVVETRMLLPDFPTTTWRGTEDEITTQAVIVERILTHLDSGWRDDLVEEEGYLHQWDGLRTLALRAAAAVESAEEIRANLGDNAPQLGASAFHPWAWEGAKSLWQSGHYREAVTAAARKINAEAQNKLSRRDLSEVKLFQEALSTKTPPTPERPQLRIVQDDGGETYKNIQRGVMAFAEGCYAAIRNPNSHEVDLPDLAEHEALEQLAAFSQLARWIDGATVVTSP
;
A
#
# COMPACT_ATOMS: atom_id res chain seq x y z
N MET A 1 -0.20 -3.40 -9.51
CA MET A 1 0.51 -4.69 -9.74
C MET A 1 1.76 -4.74 -8.87
N THR A 2 1.98 -5.82 -8.14
CA THR A 2 3.17 -6.00 -7.30
C THR A 2 4.44 -6.02 -8.16
N THR A 3 5.50 -5.32 -7.73
CA THR A 3 6.78 -5.30 -8.46
C THR A 3 7.36 -6.71 -8.54
N ILE A 4 7.70 -7.16 -9.75
CA ILE A 4 8.33 -8.46 -10.00
C ILE A 4 9.79 -8.22 -10.41
N ALA A 5 10.74 -8.68 -9.59
CA ALA A 5 12.16 -8.48 -9.83
C ALA A 5 12.71 -9.30 -11.02
N ASN A 6 12.14 -10.49 -11.27
CA ASN A 6 12.53 -11.36 -12.38
C ASN A 6 11.28 -12.01 -13.02
N PRO A 7 10.63 -11.34 -13.99
CA PRO A 7 9.44 -11.85 -14.65
C PRO A 7 9.67 -13.17 -15.40
N THR A 8 10.83 -13.33 -16.03
CA THR A 8 11.20 -14.55 -16.76
C THR A 8 11.21 -15.77 -15.84
N TRP A 9 11.85 -15.66 -14.66
CA TRP A 9 11.86 -16.74 -13.68
C TRP A 9 10.45 -17.10 -13.20
N VAL A 10 9.61 -16.10 -12.94
CA VAL A 10 8.22 -16.33 -12.53
C VAL A 10 7.46 -17.13 -13.59
N ILE A 11 7.55 -16.71 -14.85
CA ILE A 11 6.89 -17.41 -15.98
C ILE A 11 7.41 -18.85 -16.09
N GLU A 12 8.73 -19.07 -16.00
CA GLU A 12 9.34 -20.40 -16.06
C GLU A 12 8.80 -21.33 -14.96
N GLN A 13 8.71 -20.86 -13.71
CA GLN A 13 8.21 -21.68 -12.60
C GLN A 13 6.73 -22.04 -12.76
N LEU A 14 5.90 -21.07 -13.18
CA LEU A 14 4.47 -21.30 -13.41
C LEU A 14 4.25 -22.27 -14.57
N ARG A 15 4.95 -22.09 -15.70
CA ARG A 15 4.85 -22.97 -16.87
C ARG A 15 5.38 -24.38 -16.55
N LYS A 16 6.44 -24.51 -15.76
CA LYS A 16 6.96 -25.81 -15.30
C LYS A 16 5.89 -26.58 -14.52
N PHE A 17 5.21 -25.94 -13.57
CA PHE A 17 4.11 -26.56 -12.84
C PHE A 17 2.95 -26.99 -13.75
N VAL A 18 2.53 -26.12 -14.68
CA VAL A 18 1.47 -26.43 -15.66
C VAL A 18 1.83 -27.63 -16.54
N GLN A 19 3.10 -27.80 -16.90
CA GLN A 19 3.57 -28.95 -17.68
C GLN A 19 3.62 -30.24 -16.87
N MET A 20 4.01 -30.18 -15.60
CA MET A 20 4.10 -31.35 -14.73
C MET A 20 2.73 -31.91 -14.37
N THR A 21 1.73 -31.04 -14.23
CA THR A 21 0.34 -31.39 -13.89
C THR A 21 -0.50 -31.80 -15.09
N VAL A 22 0.07 -31.90 -16.30
CA VAL A 22 -0.63 -32.48 -17.46
C VAL A 22 -0.92 -33.95 -17.17
N VAL A 23 -2.19 -34.33 -17.25
CA VAL A 23 -2.63 -35.73 -17.14
C VAL A 23 -2.37 -36.44 -18.46
N GLU A 24 -1.65 -37.57 -18.41
CA GLU A 24 -1.31 -38.40 -19.56
C GLU A 24 -1.64 -39.86 -19.30
N THR A 25 -2.13 -40.54 -20.33
CA THR A 25 -2.30 -41.99 -20.31
C THR A 25 -1.08 -42.66 -20.92
N ARG A 26 -0.44 -43.56 -20.16
CA ARG A 26 0.72 -44.36 -20.59
C ARG A 26 0.42 -45.84 -20.43
N MET A 27 1.00 -46.67 -21.30
CA MET A 27 0.87 -48.13 -21.23
C MET A 27 1.92 -48.69 -20.29
N LEU A 28 1.51 -49.20 -19.13
CA LEU A 28 2.41 -49.82 -18.15
C LEU A 28 2.75 -51.26 -18.57
N LEU A 29 1.80 -51.93 -19.23
CA LEU A 29 1.92 -53.23 -19.89
C LEU A 29 1.06 -53.23 -21.17
N PRO A 30 1.26 -54.18 -22.11
CA PRO A 30 0.30 -54.38 -23.20
C PRO A 30 -1.11 -54.55 -22.62
N ASP A 31 -2.06 -53.74 -23.08
CA ASP A 31 -3.46 -53.67 -22.64
C ASP A 31 -3.75 -53.10 -21.23
N PHE A 32 -2.77 -52.53 -20.52
CA PHE A 32 -2.98 -51.87 -19.22
C PHE A 32 -2.64 -50.36 -19.28
N PRO A 33 -3.60 -49.51 -19.70
CA PRO A 33 -3.42 -48.07 -19.64
C PRO A 33 -3.45 -47.59 -18.20
N THR A 34 -2.53 -46.69 -17.84
CA THR A 34 -2.50 -46.00 -16.56
C THR A 34 -2.46 -44.51 -16.83
N THR A 35 -3.31 -43.77 -16.14
CA THR A 35 -3.41 -42.32 -16.25
C THR A 35 -2.73 -41.71 -15.04
N THR A 36 -1.69 -40.91 -15.28
CA THR A 36 -0.92 -40.22 -14.24
C THR A 36 -0.63 -38.81 -14.69
N TRP A 37 -0.18 -37.96 -13.78
CA TRP A 37 0.47 -36.72 -14.20
C TRP A 37 1.78 -37.00 -14.94
N ARG A 38 2.22 -36.03 -15.73
CA ARG A 38 3.49 -36.09 -16.44
C ARG A 38 4.67 -36.09 -15.46
N GLY A 39 4.60 -35.26 -14.42
CA GLY A 39 5.56 -35.22 -13.32
C GLY A 39 5.19 -36.19 -12.21
N THR A 40 6.16 -36.51 -11.34
CA THR A 40 5.88 -37.31 -10.13
C THR A 40 5.18 -36.46 -9.06
N GLU A 41 4.46 -37.13 -8.14
CA GLU A 41 3.76 -36.45 -7.04
C GLU A 41 4.69 -35.60 -6.17
N ASP A 42 5.89 -36.10 -5.87
CA ASP A 42 6.91 -35.37 -5.09
C ASP A 42 7.40 -34.11 -5.82
N GLU A 43 7.65 -34.22 -7.12
CA GLU A 43 8.11 -33.08 -7.90
C GLU A 43 7.01 -32.02 -8.04
N ILE A 44 5.76 -32.44 -8.27
CA ILE A 44 4.59 -31.54 -8.35
C ILE A 44 4.37 -30.84 -7.02
N THR A 45 4.38 -31.58 -5.91
CA THR A 45 4.21 -31.03 -4.55
C THR A 45 5.30 -30.02 -4.21
N THR A 46 6.56 -30.32 -4.55
CA THR A 46 7.69 -29.40 -4.34
C THR A 46 7.54 -28.14 -5.18
N GLN A 47 7.11 -28.28 -6.43
CA GLN A 47 6.90 -27.15 -7.33
C GLN A 47 5.69 -26.29 -6.91
N ALA A 48 4.64 -26.90 -6.34
CA ALA A 48 3.45 -26.22 -5.84
C ALA A 48 3.81 -25.15 -4.80
N VAL A 49 4.74 -25.43 -3.89
CA VAL A 49 5.21 -24.46 -2.88
C VAL A 49 5.73 -23.17 -3.54
N ILE A 50 6.46 -23.29 -4.65
CA ILE A 50 6.96 -22.12 -5.39
C ILE A 50 5.80 -21.37 -6.04
N VAL A 51 4.89 -22.09 -6.68
CA VAL A 51 3.70 -21.51 -7.34
C VAL A 51 2.82 -20.76 -6.33
N GLU A 52 2.53 -21.34 -5.18
CA GLU A 52 1.72 -20.70 -4.14
C GLU A 52 2.35 -19.41 -3.61
N ARG A 53 3.68 -19.35 -3.50
CA ARG A 53 4.41 -18.13 -3.10
C ARG A 53 4.36 -17.06 -4.18
N ILE A 54 4.49 -17.46 -5.45
CA ILE A 54 4.31 -16.55 -6.59
C ILE A 54 2.88 -16.01 -6.58
N LEU A 55 1.87 -16.87 -6.48
CA LEU A 55 0.45 -16.46 -6.45
C LEU A 55 0.17 -15.53 -5.28
N THR A 56 0.64 -15.84 -4.08
CA THR A 56 0.49 -14.97 -2.89
C THR A 56 1.11 -13.58 -3.09
N HIS A 57 2.20 -13.48 -3.84
CA HIS A 57 2.85 -12.21 -4.16
C HIS A 57 2.11 -11.41 -5.24
N LEU A 58 1.54 -12.10 -6.22
CA LEU A 58 0.77 -11.49 -7.31
C LEU A 58 -0.61 -11.03 -6.84
N ASP A 59 -1.27 -11.84 -6.02
CA ASP A 59 -2.59 -11.61 -5.46
C ASP A 59 -2.72 -12.36 -4.12
N SER A 60 -2.83 -11.65 -2.99
CA SER A 60 -2.98 -12.29 -1.68
C SER A 60 -4.30 -13.06 -1.51
N GLY A 61 -5.31 -12.78 -2.35
CA GLY A 61 -6.63 -13.41 -2.34
C GLY A 61 -6.77 -14.64 -3.23
N TRP A 62 -5.69 -15.11 -3.88
CA TRP A 62 -5.75 -16.20 -4.88
C TRP A 62 -6.43 -17.50 -4.40
N ARG A 63 -6.47 -17.75 -3.08
CA ARG A 63 -7.12 -18.93 -2.50
C ARG A 63 -8.64 -18.91 -2.65
N ASP A 64 -9.25 -17.72 -2.72
CA ASP A 64 -10.69 -17.58 -2.88
C ASP A 64 -11.15 -18.02 -4.29
N ASP A 65 -10.23 -17.95 -5.27
CA ASP A 65 -10.44 -18.39 -6.65
C ASP A 65 -10.03 -19.86 -6.88
N LEU A 66 -9.55 -20.56 -5.86
CA LEU A 66 -9.12 -21.95 -5.98
C LEU A 66 -10.34 -22.86 -6.06
N VAL A 67 -10.55 -23.46 -7.23
CA VAL A 67 -11.57 -24.49 -7.44
C VAL A 67 -10.95 -25.86 -7.12
N GLU A 68 -11.41 -26.49 -6.05
CA GLU A 68 -11.03 -27.85 -5.70
C GLU A 68 -12.00 -28.84 -6.35
N GLU A 69 -11.46 -29.83 -7.07
CA GLU A 69 -12.22 -30.91 -7.67
C GLU A 69 -11.88 -32.24 -6.97
N GLU A 70 -12.89 -33.11 -6.81
CA GLU A 70 -12.71 -34.40 -6.16
C GLU A 70 -11.99 -35.40 -7.09
N GLY A 71 -11.07 -36.17 -6.51
CA GLY A 71 -10.39 -37.27 -7.18
C GLY A 71 -8.89 -37.07 -7.29
N TYR A 72 -8.14 -38.18 -7.20
CA TYR A 72 -6.68 -38.15 -7.15
C TYR A 72 -6.07 -37.35 -8.31
N LEU A 73 -6.53 -37.55 -9.55
CA LEU A 73 -5.98 -36.86 -10.73
C LEU A 73 -6.35 -35.38 -10.82
N HIS A 74 -7.39 -34.93 -10.10
CA HIS A 74 -7.93 -33.56 -10.14
C HIS A 74 -7.35 -32.65 -9.06
N GLN A 75 -6.55 -33.21 -8.14
CA GLN A 75 -5.94 -32.50 -7.01
C GLN A 75 -5.27 -31.17 -7.39
N TRP A 76 -4.67 -31.09 -8.58
CA TRP A 76 -3.90 -29.93 -9.01
C TRP A 76 -4.63 -29.02 -10.02
N ASP A 77 -5.85 -29.34 -10.43
CA ASP A 77 -6.53 -28.65 -11.56
C ASP A 77 -6.82 -27.17 -11.26
N GLY A 78 -7.27 -26.86 -10.05
CA GLY A 78 -7.47 -25.49 -9.59
C GLY A 78 -6.17 -24.69 -9.60
N LEU A 79 -5.12 -25.23 -8.95
CA LEU A 79 -3.81 -24.56 -8.86
C LEU A 79 -3.16 -24.42 -10.25
N ARG A 80 -3.33 -25.41 -11.13
CA ARG A 80 -2.87 -25.40 -12.52
C ARG A 80 -3.54 -24.28 -13.31
N THR A 81 -4.85 -24.11 -13.13
CA THR A 81 -5.62 -23.05 -13.80
C THR A 81 -5.15 -21.67 -13.35
N LEU A 82 -4.96 -21.47 -12.04
CA LEU A 82 -4.42 -20.21 -11.51
C LEU A 82 -2.99 -19.95 -12.00
N ALA A 83 -2.13 -20.98 -12.01
CA ALA A 83 -0.76 -20.86 -12.52
C ALA A 83 -0.72 -20.47 -14.00
N LEU A 84 -1.62 -21.03 -14.83
CA LEU A 84 -1.75 -20.69 -16.24
C LEU A 84 -2.17 -19.22 -16.43
N ARG A 85 -3.17 -18.77 -15.67
CA ARG A 85 -3.66 -17.38 -15.71
C ARG A 85 -2.59 -16.40 -15.26
N ALA A 86 -1.90 -16.71 -14.17
CA ALA A 86 -0.80 -15.90 -13.66
C ALA A 86 0.35 -15.80 -14.67
N ALA A 87 0.73 -16.90 -15.32
CA ALA A 87 1.79 -16.88 -16.33
C ALA A 87 1.43 -15.97 -17.51
N ALA A 88 0.20 -16.08 -18.02
CA ALA A 88 -0.30 -15.22 -19.10
C ALA A 88 -0.36 -13.74 -18.66
N ALA A 89 -0.80 -13.47 -17.43
CA ALA A 89 -0.88 -12.11 -16.91
C ALA A 89 0.50 -11.44 -16.78
N VAL A 90 1.53 -12.19 -16.36
CA VAL A 90 2.90 -11.69 -16.25
C VAL A 90 3.53 -11.52 -17.65
N GLU A 91 3.30 -12.47 -18.56
CA GLU A 91 3.82 -12.45 -19.93
C GLU A 91 3.25 -11.28 -20.75
N SER A 92 1.93 -11.08 -20.69
CA SER A 92 1.24 -9.99 -21.38
C SER A 92 1.21 -8.69 -20.57
N ALA A 93 1.89 -8.59 -19.43
CA ALA A 93 1.80 -7.40 -18.57
C ALA A 93 2.21 -6.11 -19.30
N GLU A 94 3.28 -6.16 -20.10
CA GLU A 94 3.74 -5.00 -20.89
C GLU A 94 2.76 -4.66 -22.00
N GLU A 95 2.28 -5.67 -22.73
CA GLU A 95 1.31 -5.50 -23.81
C GLU A 95 -0.01 -4.91 -23.30
N ILE A 96 -0.54 -5.47 -22.21
CA ILE A 96 -1.77 -5.00 -21.56
C ILE A 96 -1.59 -3.55 -21.11
N ARG A 97 -0.45 -3.21 -20.47
CA ARG A 97 -0.18 -1.85 -20.00
C ARG A 97 -0.04 -0.85 -21.15
N ALA A 98 0.62 -1.25 -22.24
CA ALA A 98 0.81 -0.43 -23.42
C ALA A 98 -0.51 -0.16 -24.16
N ASN A 99 -1.41 -1.13 -24.20
CA ASN A 99 -2.66 -1.02 -24.95
C ASN A 99 -3.86 -0.52 -24.13
N LEU A 100 -3.91 -0.83 -22.83
CA LEU A 100 -4.98 -0.37 -21.93
C LEU A 100 -4.63 0.92 -21.19
N GLY A 101 -3.37 1.37 -21.29
CA GLY A 101 -2.92 2.68 -20.87
C GLY A 101 -2.73 2.79 -19.36
N ASP A 102 -1.56 2.39 -18.86
CA ASP A 102 -1.15 2.79 -17.51
C ASP A 102 0.38 2.74 -17.31
N ASN A 103 1.12 3.55 -18.08
CA ASN A 103 2.58 3.71 -17.89
C ASN A 103 2.94 4.66 -16.72
N ALA A 104 1.96 5.06 -15.91
CA ALA A 104 2.18 5.90 -14.75
C ALA A 104 2.65 5.06 -13.55
N PRO A 105 3.52 5.59 -12.67
CA PRO A 105 3.82 4.96 -11.40
C PRO A 105 2.55 4.84 -10.55
N GLN A 106 2.28 3.64 -10.01
CA GLN A 106 1.17 3.41 -9.08
C GLN A 106 1.59 3.74 -7.65
N LEU A 107 0.75 4.48 -6.92
CA LEU A 107 0.93 4.81 -5.52
C LEU A 107 -0.12 4.09 -4.68
N GLY A 108 0.23 2.93 -4.13
CA GLY A 108 -0.65 2.20 -3.23
C GLY A 108 -0.75 2.88 -1.87
N ALA A 109 -1.95 2.92 -1.28
CA ALA A 109 -2.18 3.56 0.02
C ALA A 109 -1.33 2.96 1.16
N SER A 110 -0.94 1.69 1.04
CA SER A 110 -0.01 1.02 1.96
C SER A 110 1.41 1.60 1.98
N ALA A 111 1.79 2.37 0.95
CA ALA A 111 3.08 3.06 0.88
C ALA A 111 3.06 4.45 1.54
N PHE A 112 1.90 4.92 2.02
CA PHE A 112 1.79 6.17 2.77
C PHE A 112 2.42 6.06 4.16
N HIS A 113 2.67 7.23 4.77
CA HIS A 113 3.21 7.32 6.11
C HIS A 113 2.33 6.54 7.10
N PRO A 114 2.89 5.77 8.05
CA PRO A 114 2.12 4.96 8.98
C PRO A 114 1.04 5.74 9.75
N TRP A 115 1.33 6.98 10.14
CA TRP A 115 0.34 7.83 10.82
C TRP A 115 -0.89 8.14 9.95
N ALA A 116 -0.71 8.25 8.64
CA ALA A 116 -1.80 8.51 7.70
C ALA A 116 -2.56 7.20 7.39
N TRP A 117 -1.83 6.18 6.92
CA TRP A 117 -2.47 4.93 6.48
C TRP A 117 -3.18 4.20 7.62
N GLU A 118 -2.53 4.03 8.78
CA GLU A 118 -3.13 3.32 9.90
C GLU A 118 -4.31 4.07 10.54
N GLY A 119 -4.43 5.38 10.28
CA GLY A 119 -5.61 6.16 10.68
C GLY A 119 -6.79 5.97 9.72
N ALA A 120 -6.51 5.76 8.43
CA ALA A 120 -7.51 5.62 7.37
C ALA A 120 -7.99 4.17 7.16
N LYS A 121 -7.10 3.20 7.35
CA LYS A 121 -7.20 1.81 6.85
C LYS A 121 -8.55 1.14 7.07
N SER A 122 -9.09 1.19 8.29
CA SER A 122 -10.36 0.52 8.64
C SER A 122 -11.55 1.07 7.83
N LEU A 123 -11.67 2.40 7.77
CA LEU A 123 -12.73 3.09 7.03
C LEU A 123 -12.52 2.96 5.52
N TRP A 124 -11.26 3.00 5.08
CA TRP A 124 -10.89 2.81 3.67
C TRP A 124 -11.35 1.45 3.14
N GLN A 125 -11.10 0.38 3.90
CA GLN A 125 -11.51 -0.98 3.53
C GLN A 125 -13.03 -1.15 3.48
N SER A 126 -13.76 -0.30 4.19
CA SER A 126 -15.23 -0.28 4.21
C SER A 126 -15.83 0.65 3.16
N GLY A 127 -15.00 1.31 2.34
CA GLY A 127 -15.44 2.23 1.28
C GLY A 127 -15.87 3.62 1.76
N HIS A 128 -15.57 3.98 3.02
CA HIS A 128 -15.90 5.29 3.61
C HIS A 128 -14.72 6.27 3.47
N TYR A 129 -14.47 6.75 2.26
CA TYR A 129 -13.20 7.40 1.92
C TYR A 129 -13.01 8.77 2.56
N ARG A 130 -14.05 9.61 2.59
CA ARG A 130 -14.03 10.93 3.24
C ARG A 130 -13.78 10.82 4.74
N GLU A 131 -14.42 9.83 5.37
CA GLU A 131 -14.24 9.55 6.80
C GLU A 131 -12.84 9.00 7.07
N ALA A 132 -12.32 8.15 6.18
CA ALA A 132 -10.96 7.62 6.27
C ALA A 132 -9.91 8.74 6.25
N VAL A 133 -10.04 9.72 5.34
CA VAL A 133 -9.17 10.91 5.31
C VAL A 133 -9.29 11.71 6.61
N THR A 134 -10.51 11.89 7.11
CA THR A 134 -10.76 12.63 8.37
C THR A 134 -10.13 11.93 9.57
N ALA A 135 -10.21 10.60 9.62
CA ALA A 135 -9.58 9.78 10.66
C ALA A 135 -8.05 9.86 10.60
N ALA A 136 -7.46 9.82 9.40
CA ALA A 136 -6.03 10.03 9.20
C ALA A 136 -5.57 11.42 9.69
N ALA A 137 -6.31 12.48 9.36
CA ALA A 137 -6.02 13.83 9.81
C ALA A 137 -6.04 13.94 11.35
N ARG A 138 -7.07 13.36 11.99
CA ARG A 138 -7.16 13.32 13.47
C ARG A 138 -5.99 12.57 14.09
N LYS A 139 -5.58 11.45 13.51
CA LYS A 139 -4.43 10.67 13.98
C LYS A 139 -3.14 11.48 13.86
N ILE A 140 -2.88 12.13 12.73
CA ILE A 140 -1.68 12.95 12.53
C ILE A 140 -1.63 14.12 13.53
N ASN A 141 -2.76 14.77 13.81
CA ASN A 141 -2.82 15.79 14.85
C ASN A 141 -2.44 15.22 16.22
N ALA A 142 -2.99 14.07 16.59
CA ALA A 142 -2.69 13.43 17.87
C ALA A 142 -1.20 13.02 17.97
N GLU A 143 -0.62 12.48 16.90
CA GLU A 143 0.80 12.12 16.88
C GLU A 143 1.70 13.36 16.94
N ALA A 144 1.33 14.46 16.29
CA ALA A 144 2.03 15.74 16.41
C ALA A 144 1.97 16.29 17.86
N GLN A 145 0.80 16.22 18.50
CA GLN A 145 0.61 16.58 19.91
C GLN A 145 1.47 15.71 20.84
N ASN A 146 1.52 14.39 20.60
CA ASN A 146 2.36 13.46 21.34
C ASN A 146 3.85 13.79 21.16
N LYS A 147 4.30 14.03 19.93
CA LYS A 147 5.69 14.38 19.61
C LYS A 147 6.13 15.66 20.32
N LEU A 148 5.25 16.65 20.40
CA LEU A 148 5.49 17.92 21.10
C LEU A 148 5.19 17.88 22.60
N SER A 149 4.61 16.79 23.10
CA SER A 149 4.06 16.73 24.47
C SER A 149 3.11 17.90 24.79
N ARG A 150 2.31 18.34 23.80
CA ARG A 150 1.37 19.47 23.89
C ARG A 150 -0.04 19.03 23.53
N ARG A 151 -1.02 19.31 24.40
CA ARG A 151 -2.44 18.94 24.21
C ARG A 151 -3.43 20.11 24.26
N ASP A 152 -2.94 21.29 24.62
CA ASP A 152 -3.69 22.55 24.71
C ASP A 152 -3.97 23.19 23.34
N LEU A 153 -3.18 22.85 22.31
CA LEU A 153 -3.39 23.29 20.93
C LEU A 153 -3.66 22.12 20.01
N SER A 154 -4.44 22.35 18.96
CA SER A 154 -4.73 21.39 17.91
C SER A 154 -4.69 22.05 16.53
N GLU A 155 -4.46 21.21 15.53
CA GLU A 155 -4.60 21.51 14.11
C GLU A 155 -3.83 22.76 13.72
N VAL A 156 -4.47 23.72 13.03
CA VAL A 156 -3.87 24.97 12.57
C VAL A 156 -3.04 25.66 13.66
N LYS A 157 -3.59 25.82 14.88
CA LYS A 157 -2.90 26.52 15.97
C LYS A 157 -1.66 25.77 16.46
N LEU A 158 -1.74 24.44 16.53
CA LEU A 158 -0.62 23.60 16.91
C LEU A 158 0.53 23.75 15.90
N PHE A 159 0.24 23.62 14.60
CA PHE A 159 1.27 23.69 13.57
C PHE A 159 1.85 25.09 13.40
N GLN A 160 1.04 26.15 13.56
CA GLN A 160 1.52 27.53 13.58
C GLN A 160 2.54 27.79 14.68
N GLU A 161 2.25 27.30 15.90
CA GLU A 161 3.16 27.47 17.02
C GLU A 161 4.40 26.58 16.88
N ALA A 162 4.19 25.32 16.54
CA ALA A 162 5.24 24.32 16.42
C ALA A 162 6.26 24.65 15.32
N LEU A 163 5.83 25.20 14.19
CA LEU A 163 6.70 25.48 13.03
C LEU A 163 7.13 26.95 12.94
N SER A 164 6.75 27.77 13.92
CA SER A 164 7.15 29.17 13.99
C SER A 164 8.68 29.30 14.07
N THR A 165 9.22 30.24 13.29
CA THR A 165 10.62 30.70 13.38
C THR A 165 10.74 32.09 14.00
N LYS A 166 9.60 32.70 14.37
CA LYS A 166 9.54 34.08 14.90
C LYS A 166 9.70 34.15 16.42
N THR A 167 9.36 33.06 17.10
CA THR A 167 9.38 32.96 18.56
C THR A 167 10.46 31.97 18.99
N PRO A 168 11.24 32.26 20.04
CA PRO A 168 12.15 31.26 20.59
C PRO A 168 11.36 30.09 21.19
N PRO A 169 11.84 28.83 21.04
CA PRO A 169 11.23 27.70 21.71
C PRO A 169 11.45 27.77 23.22
N THR A 170 10.51 27.28 24.01
CA THR A 170 10.65 27.14 25.48
C THR A 170 10.27 25.72 25.90
N PRO A 171 10.53 25.29 27.15
CA PRO A 171 10.08 23.98 27.63
C PRO A 171 8.56 23.77 27.51
N GLU A 172 7.76 24.83 27.71
CA GLU A 172 6.31 24.81 27.58
C GLU A 172 5.85 24.99 26.13
N ARG A 173 6.72 25.52 25.26
CA ARG A 173 6.44 25.80 23.84
C ARG A 173 7.53 25.19 22.95
N PRO A 174 7.64 23.85 22.93
CA PRO A 174 8.54 23.16 22.02
C PRO A 174 8.18 23.48 20.58
N GLN A 175 9.20 23.53 19.73
CA GLN A 175 9.04 23.76 18.31
C GLN A 175 9.67 22.65 17.50
N LEU A 176 9.13 22.41 16.31
CA LEU A 176 9.64 21.49 15.32
C LEU A 176 10.62 22.21 14.38
N ARG A 177 11.69 21.52 14.04
CA ARG A 177 12.64 21.90 13.00
C ARG A 177 12.62 20.84 11.91
N ILE A 178 12.03 21.18 10.76
CA ILE A 178 11.94 20.25 9.61
C ILE A 178 13.33 19.97 9.03
N VAL A 179 14.20 20.99 9.02
CA VAL A 179 15.62 20.88 8.67
C VAL A 179 16.45 21.57 9.74
N GLN A 180 17.76 21.30 9.77
CA GLN A 180 18.67 21.97 10.69
C GLN A 180 18.61 23.49 10.50
N ASP A 181 18.53 24.21 11.62
CA ASP A 181 18.57 25.68 11.61
C ASP A 181 20.01 26.14 11.38
N ASP A 182 20.28 26.61 10.16
CA ASP A 182 21.56 27.21 9.74
C ASP A 182 21.47 28.74 9.67
N GLY A 183 20.36 29.34 10.12
CA GLY A 183 20.05 30.77 9.98
C GLY A 183 19.74 31.22 8.54
N GLY A 184 19.81 30.32 7.56
CA GLY A 184 19.67 30.58 6.14
C GLY A 184 18.23 30.79 5.69
N GLU A 185 18.09 31.30 4.47
CA GLU A 185 16.77 31.54 3.86
C GLU A 185 16.05 30.24 3.49
N THR A 186 16.78 29.21 3.10
CA THR A 186 16.24 27.87 2.81
C THR A 186 15.53 27.29 4.03
N TYR A 187 16.15 27.32 5.20
CA TYR A 187 15.54 26.88 6.45
C TYR A 187 14.23 27.63 6.72
N LYS A 188 14.25 28.97 6.66
CA LYS A 188 13.06 29.81 6.89
C LYS A 188 11.94 29.50 5.90
N ASN A 189 12.28 29.28 4.63
CA ASN A 189 11.31 28.96 3.58
C ASN A 189 10.70 27.58 3.76
N ILE A 190 11.49 26.56 4.13
CA ILE A 190 10.97 25.22 4.40
C ILE A 190 10.02 25.25 5.60
N GLN A 191 10.42 25.88 6.72
CA GLN A 191 9.58 25.98 7.91
C GLN A 191 8.24 26.67 7.61
N ARG A 192 8.30 27.81 6.91
CA ARG A 192 7.09 28.55 6.48
C ARG A 192 6.23 27.73 5.53
N GLY A 193 6.84 27.02 4.58
CA GLY A 193 6.15 26.22 3.58
C GLY A 193 5.40 25.05 4.21
N VAL A 194 6.05 24.30 5.12
CA VAL A 194 5.42 23.18 5.83
C VAL A 194 4.30 23.69 6.74
N MET A 195 4.48 24.83 7.40
CA MET A 195 3.44 25.46 8.21
C MET A 195 2.20 25.81 7.36
N ALA A 196 2.40 26.50 6.23
CA ALA A 196 1.29 26.85 5.32
C ALA A 196 0.63 25.60 4.72
N PHE A 197 1.40 24.56 4.41
CA PHE A 197 0.86 23.29 3.93
C PHE A 197 -0.02 22.61 4.99
N ALA A 198 0.43 22.58 6.25
CA ALA A 198 -0.36 22.05 7.36
C ALA A 198 -1.68 22.83 7.51
N GLU A 199 -1.63 24.17 7.48
CA GLU A 199 -2.82 25.01 7.49
C GLU A 199 -3.79 24.66 6.35
N GLY A 200 -3.27 24.53 5.13
CA GLY A 200 -4.05 24.12 3.96
C GLY A 200 -4.70 22.75 4.13
N CYS A 201 -3.97 21.74 4.60
CA CYS A 201 -4.53 20.41 4.84
C CYS A 201 -5.69 20.44 5.84
N TYR A 202 -5.54 21.13 6.97
CA TYR A 202 -6.62 21.16 7.96
C TYR A 202 -7.79 22.05 7.54
N ALA A 203 -7.51 23.23 6.99
CA ALA A 203 -8.53 24.21 6.63
C ALA A 203 -9.33 23.80 5.38
N ALA A 204 -8.68 23.26 4.35
CA ALA A 204 -9.31 22.97 3.06
C ALA A 204 -9.75 21.52 2.90
N ILE A 205 -9.20 20.58 3.67
CA ILE A 205 -9.52 19.15 3.56
C ILE A 205 -10.28 18.66 4.79
N ARG A 206 -9.64 18.68 5.96
CA ARG A 206 -10.23 18.08 7.18
C ARG A 206 -11.49 18.82 7.63
N ASN A 207 -11.48 20.15 7.61
CA ASN A 207 -12.59 20.95 8.13
C ASN A 207 -13.87 20.78 7.31
N PRO A 208 -13.87 20.92 5.97
CA PRO A 208 -15.05 20.62 5.16
C PRO A 208 -15.58 19.20 5.39
N ASN A 209 -14.69 18.21 5.43
CA ASN A 209 -15.07 16.81 5.68
C ASN A 209 -15.72 16.58 7.05
N SER A 210 -15.54 17.48 8.03
CA SER A 210 -16.10 17.35 9.38
C SER A 210 -17.34 18.23 9.63
N HIS A 211 -17.59 19.24 8.79
CA HIS A 211 -18.63 20.25 9.03
C HIS A 211 -19.82 20.15 8.08
N GLU A 212 -19.64 19.59 6.88
CA GLU A 212 -20.72 19.42 5.92
C GLU A 212 -21.31 18.01 6.05
N VAL A 213 -22.48 17.92 6.70
CA VAL A 213 -23.14 16.64 7.06
C VAL A 213 -23.75 15.94 5.83
N ASP A 214 -23.93 16.66 4.73
CA ASP A 214 -24.64 16.18 3.52
C ASP A 214 -23.74 16.06 2.28
N LEU A 215 -22.40 16.11 2.44
CA LEU A 215 -21.52 15.88 1.30
C LEU A 215 -21.56 14.40 0.89
N PRO A 216 -21.64 14.10 -0.42
CA PRO A 216 -21.42 12.74 -0.88
C PRO A 216 -20.02 12.27 -0.49
N ASP A 217 -19.84 10.96 -0.39
CA ASP A 217 -18.51 10.42 -0.18
C ASP A 217 -17.58 10.79 -1.35
N LEU A 218 -16.27 10.80 -1.09
CA LEU A 218 -15.26 11.08 -2.11
C LEU A 218 -15.12 9.90 -3.07
N ALA A 219 -14.76 10.18 -4.32
CA ALA A 219 -14.21 9.14 -5.17
C ALA A 219 -12.86 8.66 -4.59
N GLU A 220 -12.55 7.37 -4.74
CA GLU A 220 -11.34 6.78 -4.14
C GLU A 220 -10.05 7.53 -4.52
N HIS A 221 -9.92 7.95 -5.79
CA HIS A 221 -8.74 8.67 -6.26
C HIS A 221 -8.60 10.06 -5.61
N GLU A 222 -9.69 10.82 -5.45
CA GLU A 222 -9.67 12.12 -4.77
C GLU A 222 -9.31 11.95 -3.28
N ALA A 223 -9.81 10.88 -2.66
CA ALA A 223 -9.43 10.55 -1.29
C ALA A 223 -7.95 10.15 -1.18
N LEU A 224 -7.39 9.46 -2.19
CA LEU A 224 -5.96 9.11 -2.23
C LEU A 224 -5.10 10.35 -2.32
N GLU A 225 -5.50 11.34 -3.12
CA GLU A 225 -4.82 12.63 -3.22
C GLU A 225 -4.80 13.37 -1.88
N GLN A 226 -5.96 13.43 -1.21
CA GLN A 226 -6.08 14.04 0.12
C GLN A 226 -5.26 13.28 1.17
N LEU A 227 -5.30 11.94 1.16
CA LEU A 227 -4.54 11.11 2.07
C LEU A 227 -3.02 11.24 1.82
N ALA A 228 -2.60 11.37 0.56
CA ALA A 228 -1.21 11.61 0.19
C ALA A 228 -0.70 12.96 0.72
N ALA A 229 -1.54 14.01 0.69
CA ALA A 229 -1.20 15.30 1.30
C ALA A 229 -0.94 15.15 2.81
N PHE A 230 -1.84 14.47 3.53
CA PHE A 230 -1.65 14.16 4.95
C PHE A 230 -0.44 13.26 5.22
N SER A 231 -0.18 12.28 4.35
CA SER A 231 1.01 11.43 4.42
C SER A 231 2.29 12.25 4.28
N GLN A 232 2.32 13.24 3.39
CA GLN A 232 3.49 14.10 3.22
C GLN A 232 3.69 15.02 4.44
N LEU A 233 2.61 15.58 4.99
CA LEU A 233 2.68 16.33 6.24
C LEU A 233 3.23 15.46 7.38
N ALA A 234 2.69 14.26 7.56
CA ALA A 234 3.14 13.34 8.62
C ALA A 234 4.63 13.03 8.49
N ARG A 235 5.14 12.83 7.28
CA ARG A 235 6.57 12.58 7.03
C ARG A 235 7.45 13.75 7.47
N TRP A 236 7.03 15.00 7.21
CA TRP A 236 7.76 16.17 7.70
C TRP A 236 7.73 16.26 9.22
N ILE A 237 6.56 16.11 9.82
CA ILE A 237 6.39 16.26 11.27
C ILE A 237 7.11 15.15 12.03
N ASP A 238 7.03 13.91 11.58
CA ASP A 238 7.70 12.79 12.23
C ASP A 238 9.23 12.86 12.04
N GLY A 239 9.70 13.31 10.88
CA GLY A 239 11.13 13.53 10.63
C GLY A 239 11.72 14.75 11.35
N ALA A 240 10.89 15.63 11.92
CA ALA A 240 11.35 16.88 12.52
C ALA A 240 12.02 16.69 13.88
N THR A 241 13.03 17.50 14.16
CA THR A 241 13.66 17.59 15.47
C THR A 241 12.83 18.48 16.39
N VAL A 242 12.52 17.98 17.59
CA VAL A 242 11.89 18.78 18.64
C VAL A 242 12.96 19.61 19.34
N VAL A 243 12.73 20.92 19.44
CA VAL A 243 13.62 21.86 20.12
C VAL A 243 12.87 22.55 21.24
N THR A 244 13.43 22.46 22.44
CA THR A 244 13.08 23.21 23.64
C THR A 244 14.34 23.96 24.04
N SER A 245 14.42 25.28 23.85
CA SER A 245 15.59 26.00 24.37
C SER A 245 15.60 25.95 25.91
N PRO A 246 16.81 25.91 26.51
CA PRO A 246 17.00 25.70 27.94
C PRO A 246 16.39 26.81 28.82
#